data_AF-A0A3M1M5V8-F1
#
_entry.id   AF-A0A3M1M5V8-F1
#
_cell.length_a   1.000
_cell.length_b   1.000
_cell.length_c   1.000
_cell.angle_alpha   90.00
_cell.angle_beta   90.00
_cell.angle_gamma   90.00
#
_symmetry.space_group_name_H-M   'P 1'
#
loop_
_entity.id
_entity.type
_entity.pdbx_description
1 polymer ?
#
loop_
_entity_poly.entity_id
_entity_poly.type
_entity_poly.pdbx_seq_one_letter_code
_entity_poly.pdbx_strand_id
1 'polypeptide(L)' 'MVENRAGRRICIIHAGMPKTGSSALQSFLARGARRLRRRGMLYPRTGLTWSSPPAAMTC' A
#
# COMPACT_ATOMS: atom_id res chain seq x y z
N MET A 1 9.16 -19.63 6.40
CA MET A 1 10.50 -19.13 6.80
C MET A 1 11.02 -18.27 5.67
N VAL A 2 11.10 -16.94 5.82
CA VAL A 2 11.71 -16.05 4.83
C VAL A 2 13.11 -15.70 5.33
N GLU A 3 14.11 -16.22 4.64
CA GLU A 3 15.53 -16.09 4.98
C GLU A 3 15.97 -14.61 4.85
N ASN A 4 16.53 -14.07 5.93
CA ASN A 4 16.96 -12.69 6.02
C ASN A 4 18.34 -12.51 5.35
N ARG A 5 18.38 -12.40 4.02
CA ARG A 5 19.62 -12.00 3.33
C ARG A 5 19.96 -10.55 3.68
N ALA A 6 21.13 -10.36 4.29
CA ALA A 6 21.69 -9.09 4.77
C ALA A 6 22.16 -8.17 3.62
N GLY A 7 21.28 -7.88 2.68
CA GLY A 7 21.45 -6.79 1.71
C GLY A 7 20.73 -5.53 2.21
N ARG A 8 21.19 -4.33 1.81
CA ARG A 8 20.52 -3.06 2.15
C ARG A 8 19.07 -3.09 1.64
N ARG A 9 18.10 -3.00 2.55
CA ARG A 9 16.68 -2.87 2.22
C ARG A 9 16.28 -1.41 2.26
N ILE A 10 15.51 -0.98 1.27
CA ILE A 10 15.00 0.40 1.17
C ILE A 10 13.49 0.34 1.40
N CYS A 11 13.02 1.10 2.39
CA CYS A 11 11.60 1.33 2.64
C CYS A 11 11.24 2.74 2.19
N ILE A 12 10.31 2.86 1.25
CA ILE A 12 9.85 4.15 0.73
C ILE A 12 8.47 4.42 1.29
N ILE A 13 8.32 5.52 2.02
CA ILE A 13 7.06 5.98 2.59
C ILE A 13 6.62 7.21 1.81
N HIS A 14 5.42 7.16 1.24
CA HIS A 14 4.76 8.35 0.71
C HIS A 14 4.02 9.05 1.85
N ALA A 15 4.55 10.18 2.32
CA ALA A 15 3.92 11.04 3.32
C ALA A 15 3.76 12.44 2.72
N GLY A 16 2.53 12.91 2.61
CA GLY A 16 2.21 14.21 2.03
C GLY A 16 0.97 14.82 2.66
N MET A 17 0.76 16.12 2.44
CA MET A 17 -0.41 16.85 2.92
C MET A 17 -1.72 16.24 2.34
N PRO A 18 -2.85 16.35 3.06
CA PRO A 18 -4.13 15.85 2.57
C PRO A 18 -4.47 16.44 1.19
N LYS A 19 -5.23 15.70 0.39
CA LYS A 19 -5.74 16.11 -0.93
C LYS A 19 -4.68 16.36 -2.03
N THR A 20 -3.43 15.96 -1.82
CA THR A 20 -2.35 16.02 -2.83
C THR A 20 -2.35 14.85 -3.81
N GLY A 21 -3.48 14.17 -4.00
CA GLY A 21 -3.58 13.04 -4.93
C GLY A 21 -2.98 11.72 -4.42
N SER A 22 -2.67 11.60 -3.12
CA SER A 22 -2.16 10.35 -2.51
C SER A 22 -3.04 9.13 -2.83
N SER A 23 -4.36 9.29 -2.91
CA SER A 23 -5.28 8.20 -3.28
C SER A 23 -5.10 7.72 -4.72
N ALA A 24 -4.81 8.61 -5.67
CA ALA A 24 -4.54 8.25 -7.06
C ALA A 24 -3.21 7.48 -7.17
N LEU A 25 -2.18 7.96 -6.47
CA LEU A 25 -0.88 7.29 -6.40
C LEU A 25 -0.99 5.90 -5.77
N GLN A 26 -1.68 5.78 -4.62
CA GLN A 26 -1.92 4.51 -3.93
C GLN A 26 -2.67 3.53 -4.83
N SER A 27 -3.74 3.99 -5.50
CA SER A 27 -4.52 3.16 -6.42
C SER A 27 -3.70 2.68 -7.61
N PHE A 28 -2.87 3.55 -8.19
CA PHE A 28 -1.99 3.22 -9.31
C PHE A 28 -0.96 2.16 -8.91
N LEU A 29 -0.26 2.35 -7.79
CA LEU A 29 0.73 1.40 -7.29
C LEU A 29 0.11 0.07 -6.84
N ALA A 30 -1.06 0.10 -6.22
CA ALA A 30 -1.81 -1.08 -5.82
C ALA A 30 -2.17 -1.96 -7.05
N ARG A 31 -2.68 -1.36 -8.13
CA ARG A 31 -2.92 -2.07 -9.41
C ARG A 31 -1.62 -2.64 -9.99
N GLY A 32 -0.51 -1.94 -9.81
CA GLY A 32 0.83 -2.34 -10.24
C GLY A 32 1.55 -3.38 -9.36
N ALA A 33 1.00 -3.78 -8.20
CA ALA A 33 1.72 -4.55 -7.18
C ALA A 33 2.33 -5.86 -7.71
N ARG A 34 1.62 -6.56 -8.61
CA ARG A 34 2.14 -7.79 -9.25
C ARG A 34 3.39 -7.52 -10.09
N ARG A 35 3.44 -6.39 -10.80
CA ARG A 35 4.61 -5.98 -11.61
C ARG A 35 5.78 -5.56 -10.72
N LEU A 36 5.51 -4.86 -9.63
CA LEU A 36 6.51 -4.48 -8.62
C LEU A 36 7.14 -5.73 -7.99
N ARG A 37 6.33 -6.73 -7.63
CA ARG A 37 6.81 -7.98 -7.03
C ARG A 37 7.78 -8.74 -7.95
N ARG A 38 7.49 -8.79 -9.26
CA ARG A 38 8.40 -9.39 -10.25
C ARG A 38 9.75 -8.67 -10.37
N ARG A 39 9.81 -7.40 -9.95
CA ARG A 39 11.04 -6.59 -9.91
C ARG A 39 11.70 -6.58 -8.52
N GLY A 40 11.25 -7.45 -7.60
CA GLY A 40 11.78 -7.52 -6.23
C GLY A 40 11.26 -6.44 -5.28
N MET A 41 10.28 -5.64 -5.69
CA MET A 41 9.67 -4.60 -4.86
C MET A 41 8.36 -5.10 -4.25
N LEU A 42 8.23 -4.98 -2.92
CA LEU A 42 7.00 -5.30 -2.22
C LEU A 42 6.13 -4.04 -2.06
N TYR A 43 4.93 -4.07 -2.65
CA TYR A 43 3.88 -3.11 -2.32
C TYR A 43 2.84 -3.82 -1.43
N PRO A 44 2.67 -3.39 -0.16
CA PRO A 44 1.81 -4.09 0.79
C PRO A 44 0.34 -4.00 0.36
N ARG A 45 -0.42 -5.09 0.60
CA ARG A 45 -1.87 -5.12 0.39
C ARG A 45 -2.67 -4.69 1.62
N THR A 46 -2.02 -4.65 2.78
CA THR A 46 -2.61 -4.22 4.04
C THR A 46 -3.04 -2.76 3.97
N GLY A 47 -4.23 -2.44 4.47
CA GLY A 47 -4.74 -1.07 4.53
C GLY A 47 -5.32 -0.53 3.20
N LEU A 48 -5.39 -1.33 2.13
CA LEU A 48 -6.06 -0.94 0.89
C LEU A 48 -7.59 -0.85 1.02
N THR A 49 -8.17 -1.48 2.04
CA THR A 49 -9.61 -1.43 2.35
C THR A 49 -9.86 -0.38 3.41
N TRP A 50 -10.14 0.86 3.01
CA TRP A 50 -10.99 1.74 3.80
C TRP A 50 -12.44 1.46 3.39
N SER A 51 -12.99 0.34 3.84
CA SER A 51 -14.45 0.24 3.87
C SER A 51 -14.91 1.10 5.03
N SER A 52 -15.75 2.09 4.74
CA SER A 52 -16.54 2.80 5.75
C SER A 52 -17.02 1.82 6.84
N PRO A 53 -17.08 2.20 8.13
CA PRO A 53 -17.88 1.41 9.07
C PRO A 53 -19.27 1.22 8.46
N PRO A 54 -19.91 0.04 8.61
CA PRO A 54 -21.24 -0.18 8.05
C PRO A 54 -22.14 0.95 8.53
N ALA A 55 -22.69 1.71 7.58
CA ALA A 55 -23.75 2.68 7.83
C ALA A 55 -25.03 1.90 8.19
N ALA A 56 -25.06 1.34 9.39
CA ALA A 56 -26.21 0.68 9.99
C ALA A 56 -26.01 0.62 11.51
N MET A 57 -25.81 1.78 12.12
CA MET A 57 -26.25 2.00 13.50
C MET A 57 -27.60 2.70 13.37
N THR A 58 -28.65 1.91 13.16
CA THR A 58 -30.03 2.39 13.19
C THR A 58 -30.43 2.49 14.66
N CYS A 59 -30.89 3.68 15.06
CA CYS A 59 -31.53 3.94 16.35
C CYS A 59 -32.83 3.15 16.50
#